data_AF-A0AAV2AX10-F1
#
_entry.id   AF-A0AAV2AX10-F1
#
_cell.length_a   1.000
_cell.length_b   1.000
_cell.length_c   1.000
_cell.angle_alpha   90.00
_cell.angle_beta   90.00
_cell.angle_gamma   90.00
#
_symmetry.space_group_name_H-M   'P 1'
#
loop_
_entity.id
_entity.type
_entity.pdbx_description
1 polymer ?
#
loop_
_entity_poly.entity_id
_entity_poly.type
_entity_poly.pdbx_seq_one_letter_code
_entity_poly.pdbx_strand_id
1 'polypeptide(L)'
;MDTIGEMLYEIQNVLEQQIRVRGPNQPIEGHAEYKYFFEQLHECGWDKVHFISPNFQEVHLKAVDNSDREHILKIWISDKFPNEGPKYECELPQEFHYRWLPGDTLLNMFTVFQETLTMHAEFWNIMDELDKNTWILEPEAPSRKDCKRRIALASGVSLLLVINPLMPTSVPTCHYLGPERIVEPMRTKFNKNIHMWSEFESVLTNLQQILEIEFPSPSTSVKEEFCMECGICYSYLLGEAIPEMTCDNPDCNQPFHHACLYEYIRMLPDVRSSFNKLFGQCPYCSQPLWCTIL
;
A
#
# COMPACT_ATOMS: atom_id res chain seq x y z
N MET A 1 -13.86 27.31 11.45
CA MET A 1 -13.85 28.25 10.31
C MET A 1 -12.90 29.36 10.72
N ASP A 2 -11.60 29.09 10.65
CA ASP A 2 -10.58 30.09 10.91
C ASP A 2 -10.54 30.98 9.67
N THR A 3 -10.98 32.22 9.82
CA THR A 3 -11.16 33.08 8.65
C THR A 3 -9.81 33.65 8.25
N ILE A 4 -9.53 33.71 6.95
CA ILE A 4 -8.38 34.40 6.37
C ILE A 4 -8.21 35.82 6.96
N GLY A 5 -9.32 36.46 7.35
CA GLY A 5 -9.33 37.75 8.03
C GLY A 5 -8.62 37.76 9.40
N GLU A 6 -8.78 36.72 10.22
CA GLU A 6 -8.10 36.60 11.52
C GLU A 6 -6.59 36.39 11.33
N MET A 7 -6.21 35.54 10.37
CA MET A 7 -4.81 35.34 10.00
C MET A 7 -4.16 36.63 9.49
N LEU A 8 -4.85 37.37 8.60
CA LEU A 8 -4.35 38.65 8.09
C LEU A 8 -4.21 39.69 9.22
N TYR A 9 -5.13 39.69 10.18
CA TYR A 9 -5.06 40.57 11.35
C TYR A 9 -3.89 40.22 12.27
N GLU A 10 -3.62 38.92 12.49
CA GLU A 10 -2.44 38.49 13.24
C GLU A 10 -1.14 38.86 12.52
N ILE A 11 -1.04 38.61 11.21
CA ILE A 11 0.12 39.02 10.40
C ILE A 11 0.31 40.53 10.49
N GLN A 12 -0.76 41.32 10.36
CA GLN A 12 -0.71 42.77 10.51
C GLN A 12 -0.17 43.16 11.89
N ASN A 13 -0.70 42.58 12.97
CA ASN A 13 -0.27 42.89 14.34
C ASN A 13 1.21 42.57 14.56
N VAL A 14 1.68 41.41 14.08
CA VAL A 14 3.08 41.00 14.17
C VAL A 14 3.99 41.95 13.38
N LEU A 15 3.60 42.31 12.15
CA LEU A 15 4.34 43.25 11.32
C LEU A 15 4.39 44.64 11.97
N GLU A 16 3.27 45.15 12.50
CA GLU A 16 3.21 46.43 13.20
C GLU A 16 4.11 46.45 14.44
N GLN A 17 4.14 45.36 15.22
CA GLN A 17 5.04 45.25 16.36
C GLN A 17 6.51 45.26 15.94
N GLN A 18 6.89 44.50 14.90
CA GLN A 18 8.27 44.49 14.40
C GLN A 18 8.69 45.87 13.86
N ILE A 19 7.80 46.55 13.14
CA ILE A 19 8.03 47.91 12.62
C ILE A 19 8.20 48.92 13.77
N ARG A 20 7.39 48.83 14.83
CA ARG A 20 7.51 49.72 16.01
C ARG A 20 8.83 49.53 16.75
N VAL A 21 9.34 48.30 16.84
CA VAL A 21 10.59 47.99 17.55
C VAL A 21 11.82 48.37 16.73
N ARG A 22 11.83 48.09 15.42
CA ARG A 22 13.01 48.29 14.54
C ARG A 22 13.01 49.61 13.77
N GLY A 23 11.86 50.28 13.67
CA GLY A 23 11.66 51.45 12.82
C GLY A 23 11.35 51.08 11.36
N PRO A 24 10.62 51.93 10.62
CA PRO A 24 10.08 51.61 9.29
C PRO A 24 11.13 51.42 8.18
N ASN A 25 12.38 51.84 8.41
CA ASN A 25 13.44 51.85 7.40
C ASN A 25 14.58 50.87 7.72
N GLN A 26 14.50 50.10 8.80
CA GLN A 26 15.44 49.00 8.99
C GLN A 26 14.98 47.80 8.16
N PRO A 27 15.83 47.24 7.29
CA PRO A 27 15.51 45.98 6.64
C PRO A 27 15.21 44.97 7.74
N ILE A 28 14.05 44.32 7.64
CA ILE A 28 13.86 43.06 8.34
C ILE A 28 14.99 42.19 7.80
N GLU A 29 15.97 41.85 8.63
CA GLU A 29 16.85 40.72 8.34
C GLU A 29 15.91 39.53 8.19
N GLY A 30 15.44 39.31 6.96
CA GLY A 30 14.76 38.09 6.61
C GLY A 30 15.71 36.98 6.98
N HIS A 31 15.17 35.90 7.54
CA HIS A 31 15.89 34.67 7.73
C HIS A 31 16.46 34.24 6.36
N ALA A 32 17.68 34.68 6.06
CA ALA A 32 18.33 34.47 4.76
C ALA A 32 18.48 32.96 4.49
N GLU A 33 18.55 32.19 5.58
CA GLU A 33 18.48 30.73 5.64
C GLU A 33 17.24 30.13 4.94
N TYR A 34 16.07 30.80 4.96
CA TYR A 34 14.84 30.29 4.30
C TYR A 34 14.53 30.97 2.98
N LYS A 35 15.20 32.09 2.65
CA LYS A 35 14.94 32.84 1.41
C LYS A 35 15.00 31.91 0.19
N TYR A 36 16.06 31.12 0.12
CA TYR A 36 16.28 30.21 -1.00
C TYR A 36 15.21 29.11 -1.08
N PHE A 37 14.78 28.57 0.06
CA PHE A 37 13.69 27.60 0.12
C PHE A 37 12.36 28.18 -0.40
N PHE A 38 11.99 29.38 0.04
CA PHE A 38 10.77 30.04 -0.43
C PHE A 38 10.83 30.43 -1.93
N GLU A 39 12.01 30.82 -2.44
CA GLU A 39 12.21 31.04 -3.87
C GLU A 39 11.98 29.75 -4.67
N GLN A 40 12.50 28.60 -4.20
CA GLN A 40 12.25 27.30 -4.84
C GLN A 40 10.77 26.87 -4.77
N LEU A 41 10.07 27.13 -3.67
CA LEU A 41 8.63 26.85 -3.57
C LEU A 41 7.81 27.73 -4.52
N HIS A 42 8.18 29.02 -4.62
CA HIS A 42 7.55 29.93 -5.56
C HIS A 42 7.74 29.48 -7.01
N GLU A 43 8.95 29.03 -7.36
CA GLU A 43 9.26 28.46 -8.68
C GLU A 43 8.48 27.16 -8.94
N CYS A 44 8.36 26.29 -7.93
CA CYS A 44 7.59 25.06 -8.03
C CYS A 44 6.10 25.33 -8.26
N GLY A 45 5.53 26.31 -7.55
CA GLY A 45 4.12 26.70 -7.59
C GLY A 45 3.43 26.46 -6.26
N TRP A 46 2.89 27.53 -5.67
CA TRP A 46 2.21 27.48 -4.36
C TRP A 46 0.92 26.65 -4.37
N ASP A 47 0.29 26.48 -5.53
CA ASP A 47 -0.88 25.63 -5.74
C ASP A 47 -0.60 24.14 -5.50
N LYS A 48 0.67 23.72 -5.65
CA LYS A 48 1.12 22.34 -5.41
C LYS A 48 1.50 22.10 -3.95
N VAL A 49 1.66 23.15 -3.16
CA VAL A 49 2.04 23.02 -1.74
C VAL A 49 0.82 22.52 -0.96
N HIS A 50 0.89 21.29 -0.47
CA HIS A 50 -0.17 20.68 0.34
C HIS A 50 0.00 20.98 1.82
N PHE A 51 1.25 20.97 2.29
CA PHE A 51 1.58 21.20 3.69
C PHE A 51 3.00 21.79 3.80
N ILE A 52 3.19 22.69 4.76
CA ILE A 52 4.50 23.18 5.20
C ILE A 52 4.51 23.14 6.73
N SER A 53 5.56 22.56 7.29
CA SER A 53 5.79 22.53 8.74
C SER A 53 6.09 23.94 9.30
N PRO A 54 5.69 24.26 10.54
CA PRO A 54 5.92 25.59 11.13
C PRO A 54 7.39 26.02 11.25
N ASN A 55 8.33 25.06 11.25
CA ASN A 55 9.77 25.31 11.29
C ASN A 55 10.42 25.36 9.88
N PHE A 56 9.63 25.25 8.81
CA PHE A 56 10.07 25.26 7.42
C PHE A 56 11.10 24.17 7.07
N GLN A 57 11.13 23.07 7.82
CA GLN A 57 12.04 21.94 7.59
C GLN A 57 11.38 20.79 6.83
N GLU A 58 10.08 20.87 6.58
CA GLU A 58 9.30 19.86 5.87
C GLU A 58 8.25 20.54 5.00
N VAL A 59 8.16 20.12 3.74
CA VAL A 59 7.13 20.50 2.77
C VAL A 59 6.59 19.28 2.06
N HIS A 60 5.27 19.26 1.84
CA HIS A 60 4.60 18.24 1.05
C HIS A 60 4.10 18.87 -0.24
N LEU A 61 4.57 18.34 -1.37
CA LEU A 61 4.11 18.75 -2.69
C LEU A 61 3.10 17.72 -3.20
N LYS A 62 1.94 18.20 -3.66
CA LYS A 62 0.86 17.39 -4.19
C LYS A 62 0.83 17.45 -5.71
N ALA A 63 0.79 16.29 -6.33
CA ALA A 63 0.41 16.11 -7.72
C ALA A 63 -0.96 15.41 -7.80
N VAL A 64 -1.75 15.76 -8.80
CA VAL A 64 -2.99 15.05 -9.13
C VAL A 64 -2.80 14.43 -10.51
N ASP A 65 -3.05 13.12 -10.63
CA ASP A 65 -2.93 12.43 -11.92
C ASP A 65 -4.21 12.54 -12.77
N ASN A 66 -4.18 11.95 -13.97
CA ASN A 66 -5.29 12.01 -14.93
C ASN A 66 -6.56 11.26 -14.48
N SER A 67 -6.51 10.51 -13.37
CA SER A 67 -7.64 9.80 -12.78
C SER A 67 -8.06 10.44 -11.44
N ASP A 68 -7.70 11.71 -11.24
CA ASP A 68 -8.02 12.51 -10.05
C ASP A 68 -7.45 11.93 -8.74
N ARG A 69 -6.39 11.11 -8.83
CA ARG A 69 -5.71 10.58 -7.63
C ARG A 69 -4.68 11.59 -7.15
N GLU A 70 -4.70 11.86 -5.85
CA GLU A 70 -3.71 12.71 -5.19
C GLU A 70 -2.47 11.90 -4.80
N HIS A 71 -1.29 12.43 -5.11
CA HIS A 71 0.01 11.84 -4.79
C HIS A 71 0.86 12.87 -4.07
N ILE A 72 1.44 12.49 -2.93
CA ILE A 72 2.23 13.39 -2.08
C ILE A 72 3.71 13.02 -2.13
N LEU A 73 4.55 14.01 -2.46
CA LEU A 73 5.99 13.98 -2.27
C LEU A 73 6.32 14.77 -1.01
N LYS A 74 6.73 14.08 0.05
CA LYS A 74 7.22 14.70 1.29
C LYS A 74 8.70 14.99 1.14
N ILE A 75 9.12 16.17 1.55
CA ILE A 75 10.48 16.66 1.39
C ILE A 75 10.93 17.31 2.69
N TRP A 76 12.08 16.89 3.20
CA TRP A 76 12.71 17.47 4.39
C TRP A 76 13.94 18.29 4.00
N ILE A 77 13.89 19.57 4.38
CA ILE A 77 14.91 20.58 4.11
C ILE A 77 15.90 20.60 5.27
N SER A 78 17.19 20.42 4.95
CA SER A 78 18.28 20.52 5.92
C SER A 78 18.92 21.91 5.89
N ASP A 79 19.66 22.27 6.94
CA ASP A 79 20.38 23.55 7.02
C ASP A 79 21.47 23.73 5.93
N LYS A 80 21.83 22.66 5.21
CA LYS A 80 22.80 22.68 4.12
C LYS A 80 22.16 22.81 2.74
N PHE A 81 20.83 22.81 2.67
CA PHE A 81 20.10 23.00 1.41
C PHE A 81 20.45 24.38 0.81
N PRO A 82 20.67 24.48 -0.51
CA PRO A 82 20.57 23.44 -1.56
C PRO A 82 21.85 22.65 -1.85
N ASN A 83 22.95 22.94 -1.16
CA ASN A 83 24.24 22.31 -1.45
C ASN A 83 24.21 20.80 -1.21
N GLU A 84 23.43 20.38 -0.21
CA GLU A 84 23.04 18.98 0.01
C GLU A 84 21.57 18.80 -0.36
N GLY A 85 21.27 17.76 -1.14
CA GLY A 85 19.91 17.46 -1.57
C GLY A 85 18.98 17.15 -0.38
N PRO A 86 17.69 17.47 -0.49
CA PRO A 86 16.74 17.20 0.58
C PRO A 86 16.49 15.69 0.73
N LYS A 87 16.07 15.26 1.92
CA LYS A 87 15.49 13.93 2.10
C LYS A 87 14.06 13.95 1.58
N TYR A 88 13.56 12.80 1.13
CA TYR A 88 12.20 12.71 0.62
C TYR A 88 11.58 11.35 0.83
N GLU A 89 10.25 11.30 0.74
CA GLU A 89 9.42 10.11 0.85
C GLU A 89 8.19 10.28 -0.04
N CYS A 90 7.80 9.21 -0.71
CA CYS A 90 6.55 9.12 -1.46
C CYS A 90 6.05 7.67 -1.51
N GLU A 91 4.76 7.49 -1.75
CA GLU A 91 4.14 6.17 -1.84
C GLU A 91 4.03 5.72 -3.30
N LEU A 92 5.14 5.21 -3.85
CA LEU A 92 5.18 4.66 -5.20
C LEU A 92 5.36 3.14 -5.17
N PRO A 93 4.84 2.40 -6.16
CA PRO A 93 4.98 0.94 -6.23
C PRO A 93 6.42 0.49 -6.53
N GLN A 94 7.30 1.43 -6.87
CA GLN A 94 8.73 1.25 -7.00
C GLN A 94 9.47 2.33 -6.22
N GLU A 95 10.73 2.04 -5.91
CA GLU A 95 11.61 3.02 -5.27
C GLU A 95 11.78 4.25 -6.16
N PHE A 96 11.32 5.39 -5.67
CA PHE A 96 11.58 6.68 -6.29
C PHE A 96 13.01 7.10 -5.96
N HIS A 97 13.86 7.25 -6.96
CA HIS A 97 15.21 7.75 -6.78
C HIS A 97 15.43 9.04 -7.57
N TYR A 98 15.57 10.14 -6.84
CA TYR A 98 16.06 11.40 -7.39
C TYR A 98 17.51 11.65 -6.97
N ARG A 99 18.40 11.80 -7.95
CA ARG A 99 19.80 12.15 -7.74
C ARG A 99 19.95 13.66 -7.78
N TRP A 100 20.11 14.28 -6.62
CA TRP A 100 20.33 15.72 -6.51
C TRP A 100 21.72 16.14 -7.01
N LEU A 101 21.76 17.10 -7.93
CA LEU A 101 22.95 17.68 -8.54
C LEU A 101 23.06 19.17 -8.21
N PRO A 102 24.28 19.76 -8.26
CA PRO A 102 24.44 21.20 -8.07
C PRO A 102 23.63 22.00 -9.09
N GLY A 103 22.73 22.85 -8.60
CA GLY A 103 21.83 23.67 -9.42
C GLY A 103 20.42 23.11 -9.56
N ASP A 104 20.16 21.89 -9.08
CA ASP A 104 18.80 21.34 -9.05
C ASP A 104 17.88 22.14 -8.12
N THR A 105 16.60 22.16 -8.47
CA THR A 105 15.53 22.78 -7.70
C THR A 105 14.45 21.77 -7.32
N LEU A 106 13.62 22.13 -6.33
CA LEU A 106 12.41 21.40 -5.96
C LEU A 106 11.48 21.25 -7.16
N LEU A 107 11.45 22.21 -8.10
CA LEU A 107 10.72 22.06 -9.34
C LEU A 107 11.28 20.92 -10.19
N ASN A 108 12.60 20.82 -10.38
CA ASN A 108 13.20 19.71 -11.15
C ASN A 108 12.85 18.35 -10.54
N MET A 109 12.97 18.23 -9.22
CA MET A 109 12.60 17.03 -8.49
C MET A 109 11.12 16.69 -8.63
N PHE A 110 10.25 17.69 -8.49
CA PHE A 110 8.80 17.51 -8.61
C PHE A 110 8.37 17.15 -10.03
N THR A 111 9.03 17.70 -11.07
CA THR A 111 8.79 17.30 -12.46
C THR A 111 9.10 15.83 -12.69
N VAL A 112 10.26 15.35 -12.22
CA VAL A 112 10.62 13.91 -12.31
C VAL A 112 9.64 13.03 -11.53
N PHE A 113 9.16 13.51 -10.38
CA PHE A 113 8.10 12.84 -9.65
C PHE A 113 6.82 12.73 -10.48
N GLN A 114 6.33 13.81 -11.08
CA GLN A 114 5.14 13.80 -11.95
C GLN A 114 5.28 12.90 -13.18
N GLU A 115 6.46 12.86 -13.80
CA GLU A 115 6.77 11.92 -14.89
C GLU A 115 6.68 10.47 -14.39
N THR A 116 7.19 10.20 -13.18
CA THR A 116 7.10 8.88 -12.54
C THR A 116 5.65 8.48 -12.26
N LEU A 117 4.79 9.42 -11.85
CA LEU A 117 3.35 9.14 -11.68
C LEU A 117 2.71 8.73 -13.01
N THR A 118 3.06 9.42 -14.10
CA THR A 118 2.52 9.11 -15.43
C THR A 118 2.88 7.68 -15.87
N MET A 119 4.08 7.20 -15.55
CA MET A 119 4.51 5.83 -15.86
C MET A 119 3.71 4.75 -15.12
N HIS A 120 3.14 5.07 -13.95
CA HIS A 120 2.42 4.11 -13.10
C HIS A 120 0.89 4.24 -13.18
N ALA A 121 0.37 5.12 -14.04
CA ALA A 121 -1.07 5.38 -14.16
C ALA A 121 -1.89 4.11 -14.47
N GLU A 122 -1.39 3.26 -15.37
CA GLU A 122 -2.06 1.99 -15.72
C GLU A 122 -2.07 1.00 -14.56
N PHE A 123 -0.95 0.90 -13.82
CA PHE A 123 -0.89 0.09 -12.61
C PHE A 123 -1.96 0.52 -11.60
N TRP A 124 -2.07 1.81 -11.28
CA TRP A 124 -3.08 2.26 -10.32
C TRP A 124 -4.51 2.11 -10.83
N ASN A 125 -4.77 2.22 -12.13
CA ASN A 125 -6.09 1.92 -12.70
C ASN A 125 -6.51 0.48 -12.44
N ILE A 126 -5.58 -0.47 -12.61
CA ILE A 126 -5.82 -1.89 -12.31
C ILE A 126 -6.06 -2.11 -10.81
N MET A 127 -5.24 -1.50 -9.96
CA MET A 127 -5.41 -1.62 -8.51
C MET A 127 -6.76 -1.03 -8.05
N ASP A 128 -7.18 0.13 -8.58
CA ASP A 128 -8.47 0.75 -8.26
C ASP A 128 -9.65 -0.12 -8.73
N GLU A 129 -9.55 -0.75 -9.90
CA GLU A 129 -10.57 -1.68 -10.41
C GLU A 129 -10.70 -2.91 -9.49
N LEU A 130 -9.58 -3.51 -9.09
CA LEU A 130 -9.57 -4.64 -8.16
C LEU A 130 -10.17 -4.25 -6.81
N ASP A 131 -9.72 -3.13 -6.24
CA ASP A 131 -10.14 -2.64 -4.93
C ASP A 131 -11.62 -2.30 -4.88
N LYS A 132 -12.18 -1.81 -6.00
CA LYS A 132 -13.61 -1.48 -6.12
C LYS A 132 -14.50 -2.69 -6.34
N ASN A 133 -14.05 -3.65 -7.14
CA ASN A 133 -14.91 -4.70 -7.68
C ASN A 133 -14.71 -6.07 -7.03
N THR A 134 -13.81 -6.19 -6.05
CA THR A 134 -13.55 -7.45 -5.35
C THR A 134 -13.41 -7.24 -3.85
N TRP A 135 -13.51 -8.32 -3.07
CA TRP A 135 -13.19 -8.27 -1.64
C TRP A 135 -11.69 -8.38 -1.38
N ILE A 136 -11.06 -7.23 -1.15
CA ILE A 136 -9.67 -7.15 -0.67
C ILE A 136 -9.62 -7.53 0.81
N LEU A 137 -8.96 -8.65 1.08
CA LEU A 137 -8.66 -9.15 2.42
C LEU A 137 -7.40 -8.50 2.98
N GLU A 138 -6.36 -8.36 2.15
CA GLU A 138 -5.07 -7.79 2.54
C GLU A 138 -4.42 -7.01 1.38
N PRO A 139 -3.82 -5.83 1.64
CA PRO A 139 -3.88 -5.09 2.91
C PRO A 139 -5.30 -4.55 3.19
N GLU A 140 -5.65 -4.34 4.46
CA GLU A 140 -6.96 -3.81 4.84
C GLU A 140 -7.17 -2.35 4.38
N ALA A 141 -6.11 -1.56 4.44
CA ALA A 141 -6.04 -0.20 3.93
C ALA A 141 -4.93 -0.09 2.89
N PRO A 142 -5.22 -0.40 1.61
CA PRO A 142 -4.19 -0.35 0.59
C PRO A 142 -3.67 1.05 0.31
N SER A 143 -2.36 1.16 0.13
CA SER A 143 -1.66 2.37 -0.28
C SER A 143 -1.17 2.29 -1.72
N ARG A 144 -0.70 3.41 -2.27
CA ARG A 144 -0.26 3.50 -3.68
C ARG A 144 1.05 2.77 -3.97
N LYS A 145 1.80 2.38 -2.93
CA LYS A 145 3.00 1.52 -3.01
C LYS A 145 2.70 0.02 -3.01
N ASP A 146 1.49 -0.39 -2.63
CA ASP A 146 1.20 -1.81 -2.41
C ASP A 146 0.91 -2.54 -3.72
N CYS A 147 1.87 -3.33 -4.18
CA CYS A 147 1.75 -4.15 -5.40
C CYS A 147 1.02 -5.49 -5.20
N LYS A 148 0.51 -5.75 -4.00
CA LYS A 148 -0.13 -7.01 -3.62
C LYS A 148 -1.58 -6.81 -3.24
N ARG A 149 -2.42 -7.76 -3.61
CA ARG A 149 -3.82 -7.86 -3.14
C ARG A 149 -4.15 -9.31 -2.85
N ARG A 150 -4.56 -9.60 -1.63
CA ARG A 150 -5.22 -10.86 -1.30
C ARG A 150 -6.72 -10.68 -1.48
N ILE A 151 -7.28 -11.37 -2.45
CA ILE A 151 -8.66 -11.23 -2.88
C ILE A 151 -9.44 -12.48 -2.47
N ALA A 152 -10.65 -12.31 -1.93
CA ALA A 152 -11.53 -13.44 -1.63
C ALA A 152 -12.00 -14.13 -2.93
N LEU A 153 -11.99 -15.46 -2.93
CA LEU A 153 -12.59 -16.28 -4.00
C LEU A 153 -13.86 -16.98 -3.53
N ALA A 154 -13.84 -17.51 -2.30
CA ALA A 154 -14.95 -18.16 -1.63
C ALA A 154 -14.69 -18.19 -0.11
N SER A 155 -15.64 -18.67 0.69
CA SER A 155 -15.45 -18.88 2.14
C SER A 155 -14.20 -19.72 2.40
N GLY A 156 -13.19 -19.12 3.05
CA GLY A 156 -11.93 -19.79 3.38
C GLY A 156 -10.98 -20.02 2.20
N VAL A 157 -11.23 -19.41 1.03
CA VAL A 157 -10.36 -19.49 -0.14
C VAL A 157 -10.08 -18.10 -0.70
N SER A 158 -8.82 -17.80 -0.95
CA SER A 158 -8.38 -16.49 -1.43
C SER A 158 -7.22 -16.61 -2.42
N LEU A 159 -7.00 -15.53 -3.17
CA LEU A 159 -5.96 -15.39 -4.16
C LEU A 159 -5.07 -14.21 -3.80
N LEU A 160 -3.81 -14.46 -3.45
CA LEU A 160 -2.80 -13.42 -3.35
C LEU A 160 -2.23 -13.13 -4.74
N LEU A 161 -2.61 -11.99 -5.29
CA LEU A 161 -2.07 -11.41 -6.52
C LEU A 161 -0.87 -10.51 -6.20
N VAL A 162 0.16 -10.62 -7.04
CA VAL A 162 1.26 -9.65 -7.11
C VAL A 162 1.33 -9.10 -8.52
N ILE A 163 1.02 -7.81 -8.66
CA ILE A 163 1.03 -7.09 -9.94
C ILE A 163 2.41 -6.47 -10.14
N ASN A 164 3.00 -6.62 -11.33
CA ASN A 164 4.24 -5.93 -11.67
C ASN A 164 3.93 -4.48 -12.08
N PRO A 165 4.40 -3.46 -11.34
CA PRO A 165 4.04 -2.07 -11.65
C PRO A 165 4.61 -1.54 -12.98
N LEU A 166 5.63 -2.18 -13.56
CA LEU A 166 6.19 -1.81 -14.87
C LEU A 166 5.57 -2.55 -16.05
N MET A 167 4.89 -3.66 -15.78
CA MET A 167 4.18 -4.47 -16.78
C MET A 167 2.83 -4.91 -16.20
N PRO A 168 1.94 -3.96 -15.84
CA PRO A 168 0.80 -4.25 -14.98
C PRO A 168 -0.29 -5.09 -15.67
N THR A 169 -0.34 -5.09 -17.00
CA THR A 169 -1.26 -5.90 -17.82
C THR A 169 -0.74 -7.32 -18.10
N SER A 170 0.52 -7.62 -17.79
CA SER A 170 1.07 -8.97 -17.93
C SER A 170 0.48 -9.93 -16.90
N VAL A 171 0.64 -11.24 -17.14
CA VAL A 171 0.16 -12.28 -16.21
C VAL A 171 0.77 -12.04 -14.81
N PRO A 172 -0.06 -11.79 -13.77
CA PRO A 172 0.44 -11.53 -12.43
C PRO A 172 0.91 -12.81 -11.74
N THR A 173 1.65 -12.66 -10.64
CA THR A 173 1.95 -13.82 -9.79
C THR A 173 0.72 -14.14 -8.93
N CYS A 174 0.26 -15.39 -9.01
CA CYS A 174 -0.96 -15.86 -8.36
C CYS A 174 -0.63 -16.93 -7.30
N HIS A 175 -0.91 -16.66 -6.03
CA HIS A 175 -0.81 -17.65 -4.95
C HIS A 175 -2.20 -17.93 -4.36
N TYR A 176 -2.69 -19.14 -4.56
CA TYR A 176 -3.97 -19.57 -4.02
C TYR A 176 -3.81 -20.06 -2.58
N LEU A 177 -4.71 -19.65 -1.71
CA LEU A 177 -4.68 -19.90 -0.27
C LEU A 177 -6.02 -20.50 0.16
N GLY A 178 -5.99 -21.64 0.84
CA GLY A 178 -7.17 -22.38 1.28
C GLY A 178 -6.97 -23.90 1.21
N PRO A 179 -8.01 -24.71 1.48
CA PRO A 179 -7.90 -26.17 1.42
C PRO A 179 -7.51 -26.64 0.02
N GLU A 180 -6.50 -27.51 -0.08
CA GLU A 180 -5.91 -27.92 -1.36
C GLU A 180 -6.95 -28.56 -2.31
N ARG A 181 -7.94 -29.27 -1.75
CA ARG A 181 -9.07 -29.85 -2.50
C ARG A 181 -9.92 -28.81 -3.26
N ILE A 182 -9.96 -27.57 -2.78
CA ILE A 182 -10.72 -26.46 -3.40
C ILE A 182 -9.79 -25.66 -4.32
N VAL A 183 -8.55 -25.45 -3.90
CA VAL A 183 -7.54 -24.66 -4.63
C VAL A 183 -7.03 -25.38 -5.89
N GLU A 184 -6.78 -26.69 -5.85
CA GLU A 184 -6.16 -27.42 -6.96
C GLU A 184 -7.01 -27.39 -8.25
N PRO A 185 -8.35 -27.52 -8.21
CA PRO A 185 -9.19 -27.27 -9.39
C PRO A 185 -9.02 -25.87 -9.98
N MET A 186 -8.90 -24.83 -9.16
CA MET A 186 -8.70 -23.45 -9.61
C MET A 186 -7.33 -23.27 -10.28
N ARG A 187 -6.29 -23.85 -9.68
CA ARG A 187 -4.92 -23.86 -10.24
C ARG A 187 -4.87 -24.59 -11.58
N THR A 188 -5.57 -25.73 -11.68
CA THR A 188 -5.68 -26.50 -12.93
C THR A 188 -6.39 -25.70 -14.02
N LYS A 189 -7.50 -25.03 -13.70
CA LYS A 189 -8.21 -24.14 -14.62
C LYS A 189 -7.30 -23.01 -15.10
N PHE A 190 -6.62 -22.33 -14.17
CA PHE A 190 -5.70 -21.25 -14.50
C PHE A 190 -4.63 -21.71 -15.49
N ASN A 191 -3.92 -22.80 -15.18
CA ASN A 191 -2.86 -23.33 -16.04
C ASN A 191 -3.36 -23.77 -17.42
N LYS A 192 -4.57 -24.34 -17.49
CA LYS A 192 -5.20 -24.74 -18.75
C LYS A 192 -5.54 -23.52 -19.61
N ASN A 193 -6.07 -22.47 -18.99
CA ASN A 193 -6.70 -21.34 -19.66
C ASN A 193 -5.77 -20.12 -19.81
N ILE A 194 -4.56 -20.14 -19.24
CA ILE A 194 -3.64 -18.98 -19.22
C ILE A 194 -3.27 -18.46 -20.61
N HIS A 195 -3.30 -19.32 -21.63
CA HIS A 195 -3.07 -18.94 -23.02
C HIS A 195 -4.11 -17.96 -23.58
N MET A 196 -5.24 -17.78 -22.89
CA MET A 196 -6.28 -16.80 -23.24
C MET A 196 -6.02 -15.42 -22.64
N TRP A 197 -4.97 -15.25 -21.81
CA TRP A 197 -4.65 -13.95 -21.22
C TRP A 197 -4.40 -12.90 -22.30
N SER A 198 -5.08 -11.76 -22.19
CA SER A 198 -4.97 -10.63 -23.11
C SER A 198 -4.52 -9.39 -22.35
N GLU A 199 -3.40 -8.79 -22.75
CA GLU A 199 -2.92 -7.52 -22.21
C GLU A 199 -3.82 -6.32 -22.58
N PHE A 200 -4.79 -6.53 -23.47
CA PHE A 200 -5.81 -5.53 -23.84
C PHE A 200 -7.05 -5.57 -22.95
N GLU A 201 -7.22 -6.63 -22.17
CA GLU A 201 -8.31 -6.80 -21.22
C GLU A 201 -7.82 -6.47 -19.80
N SER A 202 -8.74 -6.08 -18.92
CA SER A 202 -8.37 -5.79 -17.55
C SER A 202 -7.91 -7.05 -16.81
N VAL A 203 -7.06 -6.89 -15.78
CA VAL A 203 -6.58 -8.01 -14.95
C VAL A 203 -7.75 -8.77 -14.34
N LEU A 204 -8.76 -8.04 -13.84
CA LEU A 204 -9.95 -8.65 -13.26
C LEU A 204 -10.71 -9.49 -14.31
N THR A 205 -10.92 -8.92 -15.51
CA THR A 205 -11.62 -9.59 -16.61
C THR A 205 -10.90 -10.86 -17.05
N ASN A 206 -9.57 -10.79 -17.23
CA ASN A 206 -8.75 -11.96 -17.54
C ASN A 206 -8.89 -13.05 -16.47
N LEU A 207 -8.78 -12.68 -15.18
CA LEU A 207 -8.90 -13.64 -14.08
C LEU A 207 -10.28 -14.31 -14.04
N GLN A 208 -11.36 -13.55 -14.24
CA GLN A 208 -12.72 -14.08 -14.30
C GLN A 208 -12.89 -15.11 -15.42
N GLN A 209 -12.38 -14.79 -16.63
CA GLN A 209 -12.46 -15.68 -17.80
C GLN A 209 -11.62 -16.94 -17.62
N ILE A 210 -10.39 -16.79 -17.13
CA ILE A 210 -9.43 -17.90 -16.97
C ILE A 210 -9.89 -18.87 -15.87
N LEU A 211 -10.35 -18.34 -14.75
CA LEU A 211 -10.85 -19.15 -13.62
C LEU A 211 -12.28 -19.64 -13.82
N GLU A 212 -13.01 -19.02 -14.76
CA GLU A 212 -14.44 -19.25 -14.99
C GLU A 212 -15.25 -19.04 -13.70
N ILE A 213 -14.97 -17.94 -13.00
CA ILE A 213 -15.65 -17.54 -11.76
C ILE A 213 -16.07 -16.08 -11.82
N GLU A 214 -17.08 -15.75 -11.03
CA GLU A 214 -17.35 -14.36 -10.64
C GLU A 214 -16.71 -14.11 -9.28
N PHE A 215 -15.95 -13.02 -9.16
CA PHE A 215 -15.35 -12.66 -7.87
C PHE A 215 -16.43 -12.11 -6.94
N PRO A 216 -16.45 -12.54 -5.66
CA PRO A 216 -17.23 -11.88 -4.63
C PRO A 216 -16.85 -10.39 -4.53
N SER A 217 -17.86 -9.54 -4.37
CA SER A 217 -17.67 -8.09 -4.33
C SER A 217 -18.53 -7.46 -3.24
N PRO A 218 -18.24 -6.19 -2.86
CA PRO A 218 -19.05 -5.44 -1.92
C PRO A 218 -20.52 -5.25 -2.32
N SER A 219 -20.86 -5.46 -3.59
CA SER A 219 -22.25 -5.38 -4.07
C SER A 219 -22.99 -6.72 -4.03
N THR A 220 -22.28 -7.85 -3.86
CA THR A 220 -22.86 -9.20 -3.95
C THR A 220 -22.83 -9.98 -2.63
N SER A 221 -21.99 -9.59 -1.68
CA SER A 221 -21.75 -10.32 -0.42
C SER A 221 -21.23 -9.38 0.67
N VAL A 222 -21.11 -9.87 1.91
CA VAL A 222 -20.47 -9.13 3.02
C VAL A 222 -19.08 -9.69 3.34
N LYS A 223 -18.17 -8.83 3.80
CA LYS A 223 -16.75 -9.19 3.98
C LYS A 223 -16.55 -10.32 4.99
N GLU A 224 -17.40 -10.37 6.01
CA GLU A 224 -17.36 -11.33 7.12
C GLU A 224 -17.51 -12.78 6.66
N GLU A 225 -18.13 -13.02 5.50
CA GLU A 225 -18.25 -14.36 4.90
C GLU A 225 -16.88 -14.95 4.48
N PHE A 226 -15.86 -14.11 4.32
CA PHE A 226 -14.53 -14.49 3.86
C PHE A 226 -13.48 -14.39 4.96
N CYS A 227 -13.75 -13.64 6.03
CA CYS A 227 -12.85 -13.42 7.16
C CYS A 227 -13.04 -14.47 8.25
N MET A 228 -12.64 -15.72 7.98
CA MET A 228 -12.78 -16.80 8.96
C MET A 228 -11.75 -16.67 10.09
N GLU A 229 -12.20 -16.75 11.34
CA GLU A 229 -11.35 -16.67 12.53
C GLU A 229 -10.48 -17.92 12.72
N CYS A 230 -9.27 -17.70 13.20
CA CYS A 230 -8.36 -18.76 13.58
C CYS A 230 -8.96 -19.65 14.69
N GLY A 231 -8.93 -20.97 14.50
CA GLY A 231 -9.41 -21.94 15.49
C GLY A 231 -8.56 -22.05 16.77
N ILE A 232 -7.53 -21.22 16.95
CA ILE A 232 -6.69 -21.24 18.16
C ILE A 232 -6.82 -19.92 18.92
N CYS A 233 -6.63 -18.79 18.25
CA CYS A 233 -6.71 -17.48 18.88
C CYS A 233 -8.07 -16.79 18.76
N TYR A 234 -9.01 -17.37 17.99
CA TYR A 234 -10.36 -16.82 17.74
C TYR A 234 -10.33 -15.37 17.23
N SER A 235 -9.29 -15.04 16.46
CA SER A 235 -9.15 -13.77 15.78
C SER A 235 -8.93 -14.02 14.30
N TYR A 236 -9.45 -13.13 13.47
CA TYR A 236 -9.05 -13.06 12.07
C TYR A 236 -7.65 -12.45 11.91
N LEU A 237 -7.31 -11.42 12.69
CA LEU A 237 -5.99 -10.78 12.61
C LEU A 237 -5.12 -11.13 13.82
N LEU A 238 -3.91 -11.62 13.56
CA LEU A 238 -2.83 -11.76 14.54
C LEU A 238 -1.70 -10.82 14.13
N GLY A 239 -1.76 -9.57 14.59
CA GLY A 239 -0.98 -8.49 13.99
C GLY A 239 -1.47 -8.22 12.57
N GLU A 240 -0.59 -8.38 11.59
CA GLU A 240 -0.92 -8.28 10.15
C GLU A 240 -1.19 -9.65 9.50
N ALA A 241 -1.07 -10.76 10.24
CA ALA A 241 -1.27 -12.10 9.68
C ALA A 241 -2.73 -12.54 9.79
N ILE A 242 -3.24 -13.20 8.75
CA ILE A 242 -4.55 -13.87 8.76
C ILE A 242 -4.43 -15.40 8.65
N PRO A 243 -5.51 -16.16 8.90
CA PRO A 243 -5.46 -17.61 8.82
C PRO A 243 -5.23 -18.03 7.37
N GLU A 244 -4.09 -18.67 7.13
CA GLU A 244 -3.67 -19.16 5.81
C GLU A 244 -3.56 -20.68 5.76
N MET A 245 -3.54 -21.34 6.93
CA MET A 245 -3.51 -22.79 7.05
C MET A 245 -4.93 -23.28 7.32
N THR A 246 -5.35 -24.37 6.68
CA THR A 246 -6.66 -24.97 6.92
C THR A 246 -6.54 -26.46 7.19
N CYS A 247 -7.41 -27.02 8.03
CA CYS A 247 -7.51 -28.47 8.17
C CYS A 247 -8.01 -29.10 6.86
N ASP A 248 -7.29 -30.09 6.34
CA ASP A 248 -7.64 -30.78 5.09
C ASP A 248 -8.86 -31.70 5.24
N ASN A 249 -9.30 -32.00 6.47
CA ASN A 249 -10.51 -32.79 6.70
C ASN A 249 -11.75 -32.00 6.22
N PRO A 250 -12.51 -32.50 5.22
CA PRO A 250 -13.67 -31.81 4.66
C PRO A 250 -14.76 -31.48 5.67
N ASP A 251 -14.88 -32.28 6.74
CA ASP A 251 -15.87 -32.05 7.80
C ASP A 251 -15.41 -31.02 8.84
N CYS A 252 -14.12 -30.64 8.83
CA CYS A 252 -13.54 -29.70 9.78
C CYS A 252 -13.28 -28.33 9.16
N ASN A 253 -12.45 -28.24 8.11
CA ASN A 253 -12.04 -27.00 7.42
C ASN A 253 -11.62 -25.82 8.33
N GLN A 254 -11.28 -26.07 9.60
CA GLN A 254 -10.94 -25.00 10.52
C GLN A 254 -9.67 -24.29 10.04
N PRO A 255 -9.67 -22.95 9.93
CA PRO A 255 -8.50 -22.19 9.55
C PRO A 255 -7.63 -21.84 10.77
N PHE A 256 -6.34 -21.63 10.54
CA PHE A 256 -5.35 -21.29 11.54
C PHE A 256 -4.33 -20.29 10.98
N HIS A 257 -3.91 -19.33 11.80
CA HIS A 257 -2.66 -18.61 11.54
C HIS A 257 -1.50 -19.58 11.57
N HIS A 258 -0.51 -19.38 10.69
CA HIS A 258 0.72 -20.16 10.71
C HIS A 258 1.37 -20.17 12.09
N ALA A 259 1.55 -18.98 12.70
CA ALA A 259 2.16 -18.84 14.02
C ALA A 259 1.38 -19.59 15.12
N CYS A 260 0.05 -19.47 15.14
CA CYS A 260 -0.80 -20.19 16.10
C CYS A 260 -0.67 -21.70 15.93
N LEU A 261 -0.74 -22.19 14.70
CA LEU A 261 -0.64 -23.62 14.40
C LEU A 261 0.74 -24.17 14.74
N TYR A 262 1.79 -23.41 14.43
CA TYR A 262 3.18 -23.76 14.76
C TYR A 262 3.36 -23.91 16.27
N GLU A 263 2.93 -22.92 17.06
CA GLU A 263 3.02 -22.95 18.53
C GLU A 263 2.19 -24.09 19.14
N TYR A 264 1.02 -24.38 18.58
CA TYR A 264 0.22 -25.51 19.01
C TYR A 264 0.90 -26.86 18.70
N ILE A 265 1.34 -27.09 17.45
CA ILE A 265 1.93 -28.38 17.05
C ILE A 265 3.19 -28.69 17.85
N ARG A 266 4.06 -27.70 18.09
CA ARG A 266 5.30 -27.90 18.87
C ARG A 266 5.07 -28.26 20.35
N MET A 267 3.86 -28.01 20.88
CA MET A 267 3.47 -28.39 22.25
C MET A 267 2.84 -29.79 22.32
N LEU A 268 2.60 -30.46 21.18
CA LEU A 268 2.05 -31.81 21.18
C LEU A 268 3.10 -32.84 21.62
N PRO A 269 2.71 -33.84 22.44
CA PRO A 269 3.64 -34.87 22.90
C PRO A 269 4.18 -35.77 21.76
N ASP A 270 3.37 -35.97 20.71
CA ASP A 270 3.70 -36.83 19.56
C ASP A 270 4.16 -36.04 18.32
N VAL A 271 4.67 -34.81 18.53
CA VAL A 271 5.13 -33.96 17.42
C VAL A 271 6.24 -34.64 16.63
N ARG A 272 6.16 -34.55 15.29
CA ARG A 272 7.21 -35.03 14.39
C ARG A 272 7.71 -33.88 13.54
N SER A 273 9.02 -33.78 13.36
CA SER A 273 9.63 -32.80 12.44
C SER A 273 10.35 -33.52 11.30
N SER A 274 10.14 -33.09 10.06
CA SER A 274 10.88 -33.59 8.89
C SER A 274 10.84 -32.57 7.75
N PHE A 275 11.94 -32.42 6.99
CA PHE A 275 12.05 -31.53 5.82
C PHE A 275 11.48 -30.11 6.03
N ASN A 276 11.87 -29.45 7.11
CA ASN A 276 11.39 -28.12 7.48
C ASN A 276 9.86 -28.02 7.70
N LYS A 277 9.22 -29.14 8.07
CA LYS A 277 7.81 -29.22 8.43
C LYS A 277 7.64 -29.83 9.81
N LEU A 278 6.68 -29.33 10.57
CA LEU A 278 6.14 -29.93 11.78
C LEU A 278 4.82 -30.63 11.44
N PHE A 279 4.67 -31.86 11.93
CA PHE A 279 3.49 -32.68 11.77
C PHE A 279 2.85 -32.91 13.15
N GLY A 280 1.54 -32.74 13.19
CA GLY A 280 0.73 -32.93 14.38
C GLY A 280 -0.69 -33.34 14.02
N GLN A 281 -1.62 -33.13 14.94
CA GLN A 281 -3.04 -33.43 14.77
C GLN A 281 -3.88 -32.18 14.95
N CYS A 282 -4.92 -32.02 14.14
CA CYS A 282 -5.89 -30.94 14.25
C CYS A 282 -6.50 -30.87 15.67
N PRO A 283 -6.58 -29.68 16.32
CA PRO A 283 -7.20 -29.56 17.64
C PRO A 283 -8.71 -29.87 17.64
N TYR A 284 -9.37 -29.86 16.48
CA TYR A 284 -10.81 -30.04 16.36
C TYR A 284 -11.23 -31.46 15.94
N CYS A 285 -10.47 -32.10 15.06
CA CYS A 285 -10.86 -33.40 14.48
C CYS A 285 -9.79 -34.48 14.59
N SER A 286 -8.63 -34.18 15.21
CA SER A 286 -7.50 -35.08 15.39
C SER A 286 -6.89 -35.66 14.10
N GLN A 287 -7.33 -35.20 12.92
CA GLN A 287 -6.73 -35.60 11.65
C GLN A 287 -5.33 -35.02 11.50
N PRO A 288 -4.42 -35.69 10.76
CA PRO A 288 -3.07 -35.20 10.51
C PRO A 288 -3.08 -33.79 9.92
N LEU A 289 -2.21 -32.92 10.43
CA LEU A 289 -2.02 -31.54 9.98
C LEU A 289 -0.52 -31.21 10.04
N TRP A 290 -0.09 -30.25 9.24
CA TRP A 290 1.31 -29.83 9.22
C TRP A 290 1.46 -28.34 8.96
N CYS A 291 2.59 -27.77 9.39
CA CYS A 291 3.00 -26.41 9.05
C CYS A 291 4.51 -26.37 8.78
N THR A 292 4.98 -25.36 8.07
CA THR A 292 6.42 -25.14 7.84
C THR A 292 7.09 -24.57 9.10
N ILE A 293 8.37 -24.87 9.29
CA ILE A 293 9.21 -24.24 10.31
C ILE A 293 9.79 -22.97 9.68
N LEU A 294 9.62 -21.81 10.35
CA LEU A 294 10.23 -20.54 9.96
C LEU A 294 11.69 -20.47 10.40
#